data_AF-A0A969AC19-F1
#
_entry.id   AF-A0A969AC19-F1
#
_cell.length_a   1.000
_cell.length_b   1.000
_cell.length_c   1.000
_cell.angle_alpha   90.00
_cell.angle_beta   90.00
_cell.angle_gamma   90.00
#
_symmetry.space_group_name_H-M   'P 1'
#
loop_
_entity.id
_entity.type
_entity.pdbx_description
1 polymer ?
#
loop_
_entity_poly.entity_id
_entity_poly.type
_entity_poly.pdbx_seq_one_letter_code
_entity_poly.pdbx_strand_id
1 'polypeptide(L)'
;MNWINITNFNIGYESHYSLRMPPVSYCIDNNLVRFRGEVIRSLSALATDNEICQLPVEIRPKHKINIEVNSGSSLNTEGSGFIQISTQGIISFFSGNFEQRYIRLNKIQYII
;
A
#
# COMPACT_ATOMS: atom_id res chain seq x y z
N MET A 1 -3.61 5.68 -20.71
CA MET A 1 -3.39 4.77 -19.56
C MET A 1 -4.69 4.65 -18.79
N ASN A 2 -5.20 3.43 -18.62
CA ASN A 2 -6.41 3.16 -17.85
C ASN A 2 -6.01 2.71 -16.44
N TRP A 3 -6.60 3.33 -15.41
CA TRP A 3 -6.36 2.98 -14.01
C TRP A 3 -7.51 2.09 -13.52
N ILE A 4 -7.16 0.97 -12.91
CA ILE A 4 -8.10 -0.04 -12.40
C ILE A 4 -8.07 0.01 -10.88
N ASN A 5 -9.24 0.12 -10.24
CA ASN A 5 -9.36 0.15 -8.79
C ASN A 5 -9.19 -1.25 -8.20
N ILE A 6 -8.42 -1.36 -7.12
CA ILE A 6 -8.25 -2.58 -6.35
C ILE A 6 -9.37 -2.65 -5.33
N THR A 7 -10.27 -3.63 -5.49
CA THR A 7 -11.46 -3.79 -4.64
C THR A 7 -11.20 -4.64 -3.39
N ASN A 8 -10.16 -5.48 -3.41
CA ASN A 8 -9.78 -6.36 -2.29
C ASN A 8 -8.73 -5.70 -1.39
N PHE A 9 -9.01 -4.46 -0.98
CA PHE A 9 -8.22 -3.79 0.03
C PHE A 9 -8.77 -4.20 1.39
N ASN A 10 -7.94 -4.88 2.18
CA ASN A 10 -8.23 -5.05 3.60
C ASN A 10 -7.93 -3.70 4.24
N ILE A 11 -8.94 -2.82 4.21
CA ILE A 11 -8.95 -1.60 5.01
C ILE A 11 -9.16 -2.07 6.47
N GLY A 12 -8.18 -2.78 7.01
CA GLY A 12 -7.92 -2.61 8.44
C GLY A 12 -7.75 -1.11 8.66
N TYR A 13 -8.06 -0.63 9.86
CA TYR A 13 -7.86 0.78 10.22
C TYR A 13 -8.96 1.72 9.67
N GLU A 14 -10.18 1.52 10.15
CA GLU A 14 -11.09 2.64 10.41
C GLU A 14 -10.30 3.73 11.15
N SER A 15 -9.88 4.78 10.46
CA SER A 15 -9.55 6.01 11.16
C SER A 15 -10.85 6.53 11.74
N HIS A 16 -10.86 6.94 13.01
CA HIS A 16 -11.95 7.73 13.62
C HIS A 16 -12.31 9.00 12.81
N TYR A 17 -11.54 9.32 11.78
CA TYR A 17 -11.81 10.33 10.78
C TYR A 17 -12.62 9.73 9.63
N SER A 18 -13.82 10.25 9.39
CA SER A 18 -14.65 10.00 8.20
C SER A 18 -14.01 10.56 6.92
N LEU A 19 -12.75 10.22 6.65
CA LEU A 19 -12.07 10.57 5.42
C LEU A 19 -12.36 9.48 4.40
N ARG A 20 -13.11 9.83 3.35
CA ARG A 20 -13.20 8.99 2.15
C ARG A 20 -11.79 8.84 1.59
N MET A 21 -11.17 7.69 1.87
CA MET A 21 -9.89 7.34 1.25
C MET A 21 -10.09 7.19 -0.26
N PRO A 22 -9.27 7.82 -1.10
CA PRO A 22 -9.29 7.56 -2.52
C PRO A 22 -8.95 6.08 -2.77
N PRO A 23 -9.63 5.42 -3.72
CA PRO A 23 -9.36 4.02 -4.01
C PRO A 23 -7.91 3.85 -4.48
N VAL A 24 -7.27 2.79 -4.01
CA VAL A 24 -5.99 2.38 -4.58
C VAL A 24 -6.25 1.85 -5.99
N SER A 25 -5.51 2.35 -6.96
CA SER A 25 -5.59 1.92 -8.35
C SER A 25 -4.21 1.48 -8.86
N TYR A 26 -4.21 0.60 -9.85
CA TYR A 26 -3.02 0.28 -10.64
C TYR A 26 -3.23 0.58 -12.12
N CYS A 27 -2.15 0.78 -12.85
CA CYS A 27 -2.15 0.74 -14.31
C CYS A 27 -0.95 -0.07 -14.81
N ILE A 28 -1.07 -0.60 -16.03
CA ILE A 28 -0.02 -1.35 -16.70
C ILE A 28 0.38 -0.58 -17.96
N ASP A 29 1.67 -0.39 -18.14
CA ASP A 29 2.27 0.29 -19.30
C ASP A 29 3.56 -0.45 -19.69
N ASN A 30 3.59 -1.15 -20.82
CA ASN A 30 4.75 -1.92 -21.28
C ASN A 30 5.34 -2.85 -20.20
N ASN A 31 4.49 -3.67 -19.56
CA ASN A 31 4.82 -4.56 -18.44
C ASN A 31 5.25 -3.84 -17.14
N LEU A 32 5.29 -2.51 -17.11
CA LEU A 32 5.47 -1.75 -15.88
C LEU A 32 4.12 -1.54 -15.20
N VAL A 33 3.96 -2.13 -14.03
CA VAL A 33 2.85 -1.86 -13.14
C VAL A 33 3.17 -0.62 -12.32
N ARG A 34 2.24 0.33 -12.25
CA ARG A 34 2.33 1.53 -11.40
C ARG A 34 1.10 1.59 -10.50
N PHE A 35 1.29 2.03 -9.26
CA PHE A 35 0.22 2.21 -8.30
C PHE A 35 -0.03 3.69 -8.03
N ARG A 36 -1.27 4.00 -7.64
CA ARG A 36 -1.65 5.27 -7.04
C ARG A 36 -2.66 5.05 -5.93
N GLY A 37 -2.68 5.93 -4.95
CA GLY A 37 -3.62 5.90 -3.84
C GLY A 37 -2.92 6.04 -2.50
N GLU A 38 -3.73 6.12 -1.46
CA GLU A 38 -3.28 6.30 -0.09
C GLU A 38 -3.89 5.21 0.80
N VAL A 39 -3.08 4.68 1.72
CA VAL A 39 -3.50 3.69 2.70
C VAL A 39 -3.23 4.25 4.09
N ILE A 40 -4.17 4.14 5.00
CA ILE A 40 -3.95 4.50 6.40
C ILE A 40 -3.61 3.24 7.18
N ARG A 41 -2.59 3.32 8.03
CA ARG A 41 -2.35 2.36 9.11
C ARG A 41 -2.63 3.06 10.44
N SER A 42 -3.61 2.57 11.22
CA SER A 42 -3.83 3.05 12.59
C SER A 42 -2.92 2.29 13.57
N LEU A 43 -2.29 3.05 14.47
CA LEU A 43 -1.46 2.55 15.57
C LEU A 43 -2.19 1.58 16.51
N SER A 44 -3.53 1.64 16.56
CA SER A 44 -4.33 0.78 17.45
C SER A 44 -4.40 -0.68 17.00
N ALA A 45 -4.12 -1.00 15.73
CA ALA A 45 -3.93 -2.40 15.36
C ALA A 45 -2.46 -2.80 15.61
N LEU A 46 -2.22 -3.10 16.88
CA LEU A 46 -1.18 -4.04 17.33
C LEU A 46 -1.48 -5.49 16.88
N ALA A 47 -2.50 -5.70 16.05
CA ALA A 47 -3.02 -7.02 15.72
C ALA A 47 -2.42 -7.50 14.39
N THR A 48 -1.44 -8.39 14.49
CA THR A 48 -1.24 -9.65 13.73
C THR A 48 -1.38 -9.72 12.20
N ASP A 49 -2.23 -8.93 11.56
CA ASP A 49 -2.48 -8.95 10.13
C ASP A 49 -1.84 -7.73 9.47
N ASN A 50 -0.60 -7.93 9.03
CA ASN A 50 0.16 -6.96 8.26
C ASN A 50 -0.33 -6.85 6.80
N GLU A 51 -1.32 -7.64 6.38
CA GLU A 51 -1.81 -7.68 5.01
C GLU A 51 -2.71 -6.47 4.69
N ILE A 52 -2.34 -5.77 3.62
CA ILE A 52 -2.99 -4.55 3.14
C ILE A 52 -4.02 -4.91 2.06
N CYS A 53 -3.60 -5.68 1.05
CA CYS A 53 -4.47 -6.07 -0.05
C CYS A 53 -3.92 -7.25 -0.83
N GLN A 54 -4.80 -7.90 -1.58
CA GLN A 54 -4.45 -8.94 -2.54
C GLN A 54 -4.53 -8.39 -3.97
N LEU A 55 -3.44 -8.48 -4.70
CA LEU A 55 -3.34 -8.06 -6.09
C LEU A 55 -3.99 -9.09 -7.05
N PRO A 56 -4.62 -8.61 -8.14
CA PRO A 56 -5.04 -9.44 -9.26
C PRO A 56 -3.90 -10.29 -9.81
N VAL A 57 -4.23 -11.49 -10.31
CA VAL A 57 -3.25 -12.46 -10.85
C VAL A 57 -2.37 -11.84 -11.94
N GLU A 58 -2.97 -11.02 -12.80
CA GLU A 58 -2.31 -10.39 -13.95
C GLU A 58 -1.18 -9.41 -13.58
N ILE A 59 -1.15 -8.89 -12.35
CA ILE A 59 -0.12 -7.94 -11.89
C ILE A 59 0.76 -8.50 -10.79
N ARG A 60 0.72 -9.81 -10.51
CA ARG A 60 1.56 -10.38 -9.46
C ARG A 60 3.03 -10.34 -9.88
N PRO A 61 3.95 -9.88 -9.01
CA PRO A 61 5.35 -9.84 -9.37
C PRO A 61 5.95 -11.25 -9.40
N LYS A 62 6.91 -11.47 -10.31
CA LYS A 62 7.68 -12.73 -10.38
C LYS A 62 8.61 -12.94 -9.19
N HIS A 63 9.00 -11.86 -8.54
CA HIS A 63 9.88 -11.87 -7.37
C HIS A 63 9.26 -11.07 -6.23
N LYS A 64 9.69 -11.38 -5.01
CA LYS A 64 9.34 -10.59 -3.84
C LYS A 64 9.90 -9.18 -3.98
N ILE A 65 9.08 -8.16 -3.70
CA ILE A 65 9.48 -6.75 -3.78
C ILE A 65 9.39 -6.16 -2.37
N ASN A 66 10.46 -5.54 -1.90
CA ASN A 66 10.47 -4.76 -0.67
C ASN A 66 10.63 -3.29 -1.05
N ILE A 67 9.75 -2.44 -0.54
CA ILE A 67 9.68 -1.03 -0.89
C ILE A 67 9.75 -0.24 0.39
N GLU A 68 10.77 0.61 0.49
CA GLU A 68 10.82 1.62 1.53
C GLU A 68 9.75 2.69 1.24
N VAL A 69 8.89 2.91 2.21
CA VAL A 69 7.84 3.92 2.16
C VAL A 69 8.07 4.93 3.27
N ASN A 70 8.10 6.20 2.86
CA ASN A 70 8.05 7.31 3.78
C ASN A 70 6.60 7.72 3.97
N SER A 71 6.19 7.74 5.23
CA SER A 71 4.90 8.24 5.64
C SER A 71 5.05 9.71 6.06
N GLY A 72 4.26 10.56 5.41
CA GLY A 72 4.21 11.98 5.71
C GLY A 72 2.95 12.29 6.52
N SER A 73 3.09 13.16 7.52
CA SER A 73 1.96 13.82 8.17
C SER A 73 2.02 15.33 7.86
N SER A 74 0.88 16.02 7.97
CA SER A 74 0.83 17.49 7.95
C SER A 74 1.48 18.15 9.18
N LEU A 75 2.03 17.35 10.11
CA LEU A 75 2.48 17.76 11.45
C LEU A 75 3.99 17.50 11.69
N ASN A 76 4.80 17.40 10.63
CA ASN A 76 6.28 17.37 10.68
C ASN A 76 6.94 16.14 11.32
N THR A 77 6.18 15.10 11.66
CA THR A 77 6.77 13.82 12.06
C THR A 77 6.81 12.90 10.83
N GLU A 78 8.03 12.61 10.36
CA GLU A 78 8.31 11.65 9.27
C GLU A 78 8.56 10.25 9.84
N GLY A 79 8.03 9.23 9.17
CA GLY A 79 8.08 7.86 9.65
C GLY A 79 8.36 6.97 8.47
N SER A 80 9.40 6.15 8.55
CA SER A 80 9.76 5.24 7.48
C SER A 80 9.36 3.82 7.85
N GLY A 81 9.07 3.04 6.81
CA GLY A 81 8.93 1.61 6.94
C GLY A 81 8.93 0.93 5.59
N PHE A 82 8.56 -0.33 5.60
CA PHE A 82 8.68 -1.22 4.46
C PHE A 82 7.34 -1.83 4.13
N ILE A 83 6.95 -1.69 2.87
CA ILE A 83 5.90 -2.50 2.24
C ILE A 83 6.57 -3.63 1.50
N GLN A 84 6.00 -4.82 1.63
CA GLN A 84 6.40 -5.99 0.88
C GLN A 84 5.27 -6.37 -0.08
N ILE A 85 5.63 -6.77 -1.30
CA ILE A 85 4.73 -7.40 -2.26
C ILE A 85 5.23 -8.83 -2.50
N SER A 86 4.43 -9.82 -2.12
CA SER A 86 4.75 -11.23 -2.34
C SER A 86 4.51 -11.64 -3.79
N THR A 87 5.11 -12.76 -4.21
CA THR A 87 4.85 -13.38 -5.52
C THR A 87 3.42 -13.90 -5.66
N GLN A 88 2.73 -14.09 -4.53
CA GLN A 88 1.31 -14.42 -4.49
C GLN A 88 0.43 -13.17 -4.68
N GLY A 89 1.02 -11.96 -4.73
CA GLY A 89 0.32 -10.70 -4.88
C GLY A 89 -0.19 -10.11 -3.56
N ILE A 90 0.28 -10.59 -2.42
CA ILE A 90 -0.10 -10.02 -1.12
C ILE A 90 0.78 -8.80 -0.87
N ILE A 91 0.16 -7.63 -0.68
CA ILE A 91 0.85 -6.44 -0.18
C ILE A 91 0.75 -6.45 1.34
N SER A 92 1.86 -6.31 2.04
CA SER A 92 1.89 -6.27 3.51
C SER A 92 2.87 -5.25 4.08
N PHE A 93 2.60 -4.76 5.29
CA PHE A 93 3.56 -4.00 6.10
C PHE A 93 4.57 -4.95 6.72
N PHE A 94 5.85 -4.81 6.41
CA PHE A 94 6.87 -5.74 6.89
C PHE A 94 7.68 -5.22 8.08
N SER A 95 7.95 -3.91 8.15
CA SER A 95 8.75 -3.30 9.23
C SER A 95 8.60 -1.77 9.21
N GLY A 96 8.89 -1.09 10.31
CA GLY A 96 8.94 0.38 10.38
C GLY A 96 8.05 0.99 11.46
N ASN A 97 8.40 2.23 11.84
CA ASN A 97 7.64 3.00 12.83
C ASN A 97 6.63 3.90 12.10
N PHE A 98 5.40 3.39 11.96
CA PHE A 98 4.30 4.11 11.35
C PHE A 98 3.42 4.70 12.45
N GLU A 99 3.79 5.85 13.00
CA GLU A 99 2.94 6.56 13.96
C GLU A 99 1.71 7.18 13.28
N GLN A 100 0.66 6.39 13.03
CA GLN A 100 -0.62 6.80 12.44
C GLN A 100 -0.45 7.66 11.18
N ARG A 101 -0.05 7.04 10.07
CA ARG A 101 0.29 7.83 8.87
C ARG A 101 -0.26 7.24 7.59
N TYR A 102 -0.67 8.17 6.73
CA TYR A 102 -1.02 7.94 5.35
C TYR A 102 0.23 7.46 4.62
N ILE A 103 0.08 6.36 3.88
CA ILE A 103 1.13 5.80 3.06
C ILE A 103 0.70 5.96 1.62
N ARG A 104 1.45 6.80 0.91
CA ARG A 104 1.23 7.06 -0.51
C ARG A 104 1.86 5.93 -1.32
N LEU A 105 1.03 5.21 -2.07
CA LEU A 105 1.47 4.12 -2.95
C LEU A 105 1.96 4.63 -4.31
N ASN A 106 1.90 5.93 -4.57
CA ASN A 106 2.24 6.56 -5.85
C ASN A 106 3.70 6.32 -6.31
N LYS A 107 4.58 5.88 -5.41
CA LYS A 107 5.99 5.56 -5.72
C LYS A 107 6.20 4.07 -6.03
N ILE A 108 5.16 3.25 -5.89
CA ILE A 108 5.26 1.80 -6.12
C ILE A 108 5.12 1.54 -7.62
N GLN A 109 6.18 0.98 -8.20
CA GLN A 109 6.16 0.46 -9.56
C GLN A 109 7.10 -0.73 -9.69
N TYR A 110 6.74 -1.69 -10.56
CA TYR A 110 7.57 -2.86 -10.84
C TYR A 110 7.22 -3.50 -12.17
N ILE A 111 8.11 -4.34 -12.67
CA ILE A 111 7.95 -5.06 -13.94
C ILE A 111 7.33 -6.45 -13.65
N ILE A 112 6.35 -6.85 -14.47
CA ILE A 112 5.74 -8.18 -14.47
C ILE A 112 6.32 -9.11 -15.54
#